data_AF-Q1MHX6-F1
#
_entry.id   AF-Q1MHX6-F1
#
_cell.length_a   1.000
_cell.length_b   1.000
_cell.length_c   1.000
_cell.angle_alpha   90.00
_cell.angle_beta   90.00
_cell.angle_gamma   90.00
#
_symmetry.space_group_name_H-M   'P 1'
#
loop_
_entity.id
_entity.type
_entity.pdbx_description
1 polymer ?
#
loop_
_entity_poly.entity_id
_entity_poly.type
_entity_poly.pdbx_seq_one_letter_code
_entity_poly.pdbx_strand_id
1 'polypeptide(L)'
;MNDALKLPRIQRKPLEVIISPLYDSKSYYRGKPHLEDHVLDIVDAIAEGRPLPKWAYRSGIDDNYPPDTVLSRYGIMHLHLGKKSSSELLFLMQFDDHVVVLAIGNHNRFAEDPPGSLLYNFHRAKVEEINRVRDEERLEALAAAALAEAARLEAKMENIQKGLLPRRQRLP
;
A
#
# COMPACT_ATOMS: atom_id res chain seq x y z
N MET A 1 8.52 -7.83 11.29
CA MET A 1 7.24 -7.83 10.54
C MET A 1 6.79 -6.40 10.44
N ASN A 2 6.48 -5.93 9.24
CA ASN A 2 5.87 -4.61 9.07
C ASN A 2 4.41 -4.68 9.50
N ASP A 3 4.10 -4.04 10.63
CA ASP A 3 2.73 -3.91 11.09
C ASP A 3 1.96 -2.95 10.19
N ALA A 4 0.66 -3.21 10.02
CA ALA A 4 -0.21 -2.31 9.27
C ALA A 4 -0.32 -0.95 9.98
N LEU A 5 -0.12 0.11 9.20
CA LEU A 5 -0.24 1.49 9.67
C LEU A 5 -1.69 1.83 9.96
N LYS A 6 -1.94 2.29 11.18
CA LYS A 6 -3.27 2.71 11.66
C LYS A 6 -3.49 4.21 11.42
N LEU A 7 -3.17 4.68 10.22
CA LEU A 7 -3.29 6.08 9.84
C LEU A 7 -4.65 6.34 9.18
N PRO A 8 -5.33 7.45 9.49
CA PRO A 8 -6.64 7.76 8.91
C PRO A 8 -6.55 8.04 7.41
N ARG A 9 -5.39 8.48 6.90
CA ARG A 9 -5.14 8.82 5.50
C ARG A 9 -4.03 7.98 4.91
N ILE A 10 -4.12 7.76 3.59
CA ILE A 10 -3.01 7.21 2.82
C ILE A 10 -1.82 8.19 2.88
N GLN A 11 -0.60 7.65 3.00
CA GLN A 11 0.63 8.43 2.98
C GLN A 11 0.77 9.15 1.63
N ARG A 12 1.21 10.41 1.66
CA ARG A 12 1.41 11.25 0.47
C ARG A 12 2.76 10.97 -0.19
N LYS A 13 2.98 9.72 -0.57
CA LYS A 13 4.15 9.26 -1.33
C LYS A 13 3.73 8.08 -2.21
N PRO A 14 4.46 7.79 -3.29
CA PRO A 14 4.22 6.58 -4.07
C PRO A 14 4.27 5.34 -3.17
N LEU A 15 3.24 4.51 -3.24
CA LEU A 15 3.16 3.21 -2.57
C LEU A 15 2.89 2.15 -3.63
N GLU A 16 3.53 1.00 -3.48
CA GLU A 16 3.17 -0.16 -4.28
C GLU A 16 1.74 -0.60 -3.95
N VAL A 17 0.93 -0.90 -4.96
CA VAL A 17 -0.46 -1.36 -4.77
C VAL A 17 -0.53 -2.84 -5.09
N ILE A 18 -0.84 -3.65 -4.07
CA ILE A 18 -0.95 -5.09 -4.20
C ILE A 18 -2.42 -5.47 -4.08
N ILE A 19 -2.96 -6.14 -5.11
CA ILE A 19 -4.31 -6.69 -5.05
C ILE A 19 -4.24 -8.09 -4.43
N SER A 20 -4.92 -8.27 -3.29
CA SER A 20 -4.99 -9.57 -2.63
C SER A 20 -5.56 -10.64 -3.57
N PRO A 21 -5.01 -11.87 -3.61
CA PRO A 21 -5.62 -12.97 -4.36
C PRO A 21 -7.04 -13.33 -3.89
N LEU A 22 -7.40 -12.93 -2.68
CA LEU A 22 -8.75 -13.10 -2.12
C LEU A 22 -9.71 -11.96 -2.51
N TYR A 23 -9.24 -10.99 -3.30
CA TYR A 23 -10.04 -9.90 -3.83
C TYR A 23 -10.95 -10.41 -4.94
N ASP A 24 -12.25 -10.55 -4.65
CA ASP A 24 -13.26 -10.83 -5.68
C ASP A 24 -14.03 -9.56 -6.05
N SER A 25 -13.65 -8.94 -7.16
CA SER A 25 -14.38 -7.82 -7.76
C SER A 25 -15.33 -8.23 -8.88
N LYS A 26 -15.20 -9.45 -9.44
CA LYS A 26 -15.98 -9.87 -10.61
C LYS A 26 -17.46 -9.94 -10.32
N SER A 27 -17.81 -10.45 -9.13
CA SER A 27 -19.19 -10.48 -8.64
C SER A 27 -19.72 -9.06 -8.38
N TYR A 28 -18.87 -8.15 -7.90
CA TYR A 28 -19.25 -6.79 -7.52
C TYR A 28 -19.49 -5.88 -8.73
N TYR A 29 -18.55 -5.87 -9.69
CA TYR A 29 -18.64 -5.03 -10.88
C TYR A 29 -19.74 -5.47 -11.84
N ARG A 30 -20.13 -6.75 -11.86
CA ARG A 30 -21.25 -7.22 -12.70
C ARG A 30 -22.54 -6.43 -12.43
N GLY A 31 -22.80 -6.08 -11.18
CA GLY A 31 -23.97 -5.26 -10.82
C GLY A 31 -23.71 -3.74 -10.88
N LYS A 32 -22.44 -3.32 -10.80
CA LYS A 32 -22.05 -1.90 -10.66
C LYS A 32 -20.72 -1.62 -11.39
N PRO A 33 -20.69 -1.69 -12.74
CA PRO A 33 -19.44 -1.59 -13.50
C PRO A 33 -18.77 -0.22 -13.36
N HIS A 34 -19.54 0.85 -13.19
CA HIS A 34 -19.04 2.21 -12.97
C HIS A 34 -18.17 2.37 -11.71
N LEU A 35 -18.20 1.42 -10.77
CA LEU A 35 -17.33 1.47 -9.59
C LEU A 35 -15.88 1.12 -9.90
N GLU A 36 -15.62 0.44 -11.02
CA GLU A 36 -14.28 0.08 -11.44
C GLU A 36 -13.42 1.33 -11.67
N ASP A 37 -13.96 2.34 -12.35
CA ASP A 37 -13.28 3.62 -12.57
C ASP A 37 -12.89 4.30 -11.25
N HIS A 38 -13.75 4.26 -10.24
CA HIS A 38 -13.45 4.83 -8.93
C HIS A 38 -12.39 4.05 -8.15
N VAL A 39 -12.30 2.74 -8.37
CA VAL A 39 -11.23 1.93 -7.78
C VAL A 39 -9.91 2.26 -8.48
N LEU A 40 -9.91 2.38 -9.81
CA LEU A 40 -8.74 2.78 -10.58
C LEU A 40 -8.25 4.18 -10.18
N ASP A 41 -9.15 5.16 -10.04
CA ASP A 41 -8.83 6.51 -9.55
C ASP A 41 -8.07 6.48 -8.20
N ILE A 42 -8.51 5.61 -7.29
CA ILE A 42 -7.86 5.42 -5.99
C ILE A 42 -6.51 4.75 -6.17
N VAL A 43 -6.45 3.62 -6.88
CA VAL A 43 -5.22 2.84 -7.09
C VAL A 43 -4.14 3.68 -7.74
N ASP A 44 -4.46 4.42 -8.80
CA ASP A 44 -3.52 5.28 -9.51
C ASP A 44 -3.01 6.41 -8.61
N ALA A 45 -3.90 7.02 -7.82
CA ALA A 45 -3.50 8.05 -6.88
C ALA A 45 -2.56 7.52 -5.79
N ILE A 46 -2.78 6.30 -5.28
CA ILE A 46 -1.87 5.65 -4.32
C ILE A 46 -0.51 5.34 -4.98
N ALA A 47 -0.54 4.72 -6.16
CA ALA A 47 0.66 4.32 -6.90
C ALA A 47 1.56 5.53 -7.22
N GLU A 48 0.95 6.67 -7.57
CA GLU A 48 1.67 7.90 -7.91
C GLU A 48 1.96 8.79 -6.70
N GLY A 49 1.45 8.46 -5.51
CA GLY A 49 1.58 9.28 -4.31
C GLY A 49 0.79 10.58 -4.35
N ARG A 50 -0.22 10.67 -5.20
CA ARG A 50 -1.12 11.83 -5.29
C ARG A 50 -2.16 11.80 -4.15
N PRO A 51 -2.69 12.96 -3.76
CA PRO A 51 -3.83 13.00 -2.85
C PRO A 51 -5.02 12.24 -3.44
N LEU A 52 -5.62 11.33 -2.66
CA LEU A 52 -6.88 10.71 -3.06
C LEU A 52 -7.98 11.75 -3.26
N PRO A 53 -8.96 11.48 -4.13
CA PRO A 53 -10.14 12.31 -4.26
C PRO A 53 -10.83 12.53 -2.91
N LYS A 54 -11.30 13.76 -2.65
CA LYS A 54 -11.95 14.11 -1.37
C LYS A 54 -13.14 13.22 -1.02
N TRP A 55 -13.81 12.66 -2.03
CA TRP A 55 -14.95 11.78 -1.86
C TRP A 55 -14.57 10.38 -1.36
N ALA A 56 -13.33 9.94 -1.50
CA ALA A 56 -12.89 8.61 -1.08
C ALA A 56 -12.83 8.48 0.45
N TYR A 57 -12.59 9.58 1.14
CA TYR A 57 -12.49 9.59 2.60
C TYR A 57 -13.82 9.92 3.27
N ARG A 58 -14.07 9.27 4.41
CA ARG A 58 -15.22 9.54 5.28
C ARG A 58 -15.26 10.98 5.77
N SER A 59 -16.44 11.43 6.20
CA SER A 59 -16.59 12.72 6.88
C SER A 59 -15.91 12.71 8.25
N GLY A 60 -15.33 13.84 8.64
CA GLY A 60 -14.64 13.96 9.93
C GLY A 60 -13.36 13.12 10.04
N ILE A 61 -12.75 12.75 8.91
CA ILE A 61 -11.50 11.96 8.89
C ILE A 61 -10.34 12.62 9.67
N ASP A 62 -10.26 13.95 9.64
CA ASP A 62 -9.20 14.70 10.33
C ASP A 62 -9.47 14.83 11.84
N ASP A 63 -10.74 14.82 12.23
CA ASP A 63 -11.17 14.96 13.64
C ASP A 63 -11.39 13.60 14.32
N ASN A 64 -11.31 12.51 13.54
CA ASN A 64 -11.53 11.12 13.94
C ASN A 64 -12.80 10.89 14.78
N TYR A 65 -13.87 11.64 14.49
CA TYR A 65 -15.15 11.56 15.20
C TYR A 65 -16.30 11.25 14.23
N PRO A 66 -16.94 10.06 14.33
CA PRO A 66 -16.64 8.95 15.22
C PRO A 66 -15.33 8.22 14.85
N PRO A 67 -14.66 7.53 15.81
CA PRO A 67 -13.41 6.83 15.54
C PRO A 67 -13.61 5.68 14.54
N ASP A 68 -12.64 5.47 13.66
CA ASP A 68 -12.63 4.27 12.82
C ASP A 68 -12.12 3.08 13.65
N THR A 69 -13.07 2.28 14.16
CA THR A 69 -12.76 1.14 15.03
C THR A 69 -12.04 0.02 14.30
N VAL A 70 -12.28 -0.13 13.00
CA VAL A 70 -11.67 -1.20 12.20
C VAL A 70 -10.25 -0.85 11.81
N LEU A 71 -10.01 0.42 11.45
CA LEU A 71 -8.66 0.94 11.26
C LEU A 71 -7.85 0.86 12.55
N SER A 72 -8.39 1.35 13.67
CA SER A 72 -7.66 1.37 14.94
C SER A 72 -7.39 -0.03 15.51
N ARG A 73 -8.29 -0.99 15.27
CA ARG A 73 -8.10 -2.38 15.74
C ARG A 73 -7.19 -3.17 14.82
N TYR A 74 -7.50 -3.21 13.52
CA TYR A 74 -6.93 -4.15 12.56
C TYR A 74 -6.03 -3.51 11.50
N GLY A 75 -5.93 -2.18 11.43
CA GLY A 75 -5.20 -1.49 10.36
C GLY A 75 -5.90 -1.52 9.01
N ILE A 76 -7.20 -1.88 8.99
CA ILE A 76 -7.99 -1.92 7.76
C ILE A 76 -8.68 -0.57 7.57
N MET A 77 -8.32 0.13 6.50
CA MET A 77 -8.97 1.36 6.04
C MET A 77 -10.13 1.03 5.11
N HIS A 78 -11.21 1.80 5.20
CA HIS A 78 -12.28 1.79 4.21
C HIS A 78 -12.35 3.12 3.47
N LEU A 79 -12.40 3.04 2.14
CA LEU A 79 -12.54 4.19 1.24
C LEU A 79 -13.87 4.09 0.50
N HIS A 80 -14.63 5.18 0.45
CA HIS A 80 -15.87 5.22 -0.32
C HIS A 80 -15.59 5.22 -1.82
N LEU A 81 -16.46 4.58 -2.60
CA LEU A 81 -16.40 4.59 -4.06
C LEU A 81 -17.41 5.58 -4.66
N GLY A 82 -16.91 6.51 -5.48
CA GLY A 82 -17.67 7.48 -6.28
C GLY A 82 -18.18 8.72 -5.54
N LYS A 83 -18.67 8.57 -4.30
CA LYS A 83 -19.11 9.70 -3.48
C LYS A 83 -18.94 9.43 -1.99
N LYS A 84 -18.80 10.50 -1.21
CA LYS A 84 -18.57 10.45 0.25
C LYS A 84 -19.66 9.72 1.04
N SER A 85 -20.89 9.73 0.54
CA SER A 85 -22.04 9.07 1.17
C SER A 85 -22.32 7.68 0.59
N SER A 86 -21.41 7.13 -0.21
CA SER A 86 -21.60 5.84 -0.86
C SER A 86 -21.56 4.71 0.16
N SER A 87 -22.49 3.77 0.05
CA SER A 87 -22.44 2.54 0.84
C SER A 87 -21.37 1.57 0.35
N GLU A 88 -20.81 1.82 -0.84
CA GLU A 88 -19.79 1.01 -1.51
C GLU A 88 -18.41 1.42 -1.01
N LEU A 89 -17.65 0.46 -0.53
CA LEU A 89 -16.38 0.65 0.15
C LEU A 89 -15.31 -0.24 -0.45
N LEU A 90 -14.13 0.34 -0.66
CA LEU A 90 -12.88 -0.38 -0.91
C LEU A 90 -12.15 -0.55 0.42
N PHE A 91 -11.85 -1.79 0.78
CA PHE A 91 -11.11 -2.14 1.98
C PHE A 91 -9.65 -2.41 1.64
N LEU A 92 -8.74 -1.78 2.38
CA LEU A 92 -7.30 -1.97 2.19
C LEU A 92 -6.53 -1.87 3.51
N MET A 93 -5.31 -2.38 3.52
CA MET A 93 -4.34 -2.16 4.60
C MET A 93 -3.15 -1.39 4.05
N GLN A 94 -2.67 -0.41 4.79
CA GLN A 94 -1.50 0.37 4.42
C GLN A 94 -0.29 -0.04 5.27
N PHE A 95 0.86 -0.15 4.63
CA PHE A 95 2.16 -0.35 5.25
C PHE A 95 3.08 0.81 4.87
N ASP A 96 4.32 0.79 5.34
CA ASP A 96 5.24 1.90 5.11
C ASP A 96 5.58 2.12 3.63
N ASP A 97 5.53 1.11 2.78
CA ASP A 97 5.97 1.22 1.38
C ASP A 97 4.99 0.62 0.36
N HIS A 98 3.89 0.05 0.83
CA HIS A 98 2.87 -0.55 -0.02
C HIS A 98 1.49 -0.51 0.64
N VAL A 99 0.46 -0.79 -0.15
CA VAL A 99 -0.90 -1.07 0.31
C VAL A 99 -1.34 -2.43 -0.21
N VAL A 100 -2.15 -3.13 0.58
CA VAL A 100 -2.81 -4.38 0.15
C VAL A 100 -4.31 -4.12 0.06
N VAL A 101 -4.86 -4.20 -1.14
CA VAL A 101 -6.30 -4.10 -1.41
C VAL A 101 -6.96 -5.44 -1.09
N LEU A 102 -7.92 -5.42 -0.17
CA LEU A 102 -8.51 -6.63 0.40
C LEU A 102 -9.80 -7.05 -0.30
N ALA A 103 -10.75 -6.13 -0.40
CA ALA A 103 -12.08 -6.40 -0.91
C ALA A 103 -12.82 -5.13 -1.32
N ILE A 104 -13.86 -5.29 -2.16
CA ILE A 104 -14.96 -4.33 -2.24
C ILE A 104 -16.15 -4.88 -1.46
N GLY A 105 -16.87 -4.00 -0.78
CA GLY A 105 -18.07 -4.38 -0.08
C GLY A 105 -18.88 -3.18 0.36
N ASN A 106 -19.69 -3.38 1.37
CA ASN A 106 -20.47 -2.32 1.98
C ASN A 106 -20.30 -2.35 3.51
N HIS A 107 -21.01 -1.45 4.18
CA HIS A 107 -20.92 -1.28 5.63
C HIS A 107 -21.42 -2.51 6.41
N ASN A 108 -22.08 -3.49 5.77
CA ASN A 108 -22.51 -4.72 6.46
C ASN A 108 -21.32 -5.56 6.94
N ARG A 109 -20.12 -5.36 6.38
CA ARG A 109 -18.87 -5.96 6.90
C ARG A 109 -18.46 -5.42 8.29
N PHE A 110 -19.19 -4.43 8.83
CA PHE A 110 -19.04 -3.90 10.18
C PHE A 110 -20.15 -4.35 11.14
N ALA A 111 -21.10 -5.19 10.71
CA ALA A 111 -22.25 -5.58 11.53
C ALA A 111 -21.92 -6.58 12.66
N GLU A 112 -20.67 -7.00 12.76
CA GLU A 112 -20.18 -7.96 13.77
C GLU A 112 -19.74 -7.28 15.07
N ASP A 113 -19.59 -8.09 16.12
CA ASP A 113 -18.97 -7.70 17.38
C ASP A 113 -17.74 -8.59 17.66
N PRO A 114 -16.50 -8.07 17.57
CA PRO A 114 -16.14 -6.68 17.23
C PRO A 114 -16.26 -6.37 15.72
N PRO A 115 -16.53 -5.11 15.32
CA PRO A 115 -16.66 -4.73 13.92
C PRO A 115 -15.43 -5.09 13.07
N GLY A 116 -15.64 -5.67 11.89
CA GLY A 116 -14.58 -6.00 10.93
C GLY A 116 -13.79 -7.28 11.22
N SER A 117 -14.22 -8.08 12.20
CA SER A 117 -13.49 -9.28 12.64
C SER A 117 -13.41 -10.37 11.56
N LEU A 118 -14.50 -10.65 10.83
CA LEU A 118 -14.51 -11.64 9.76
C LEU A 118 -13.64 -11.18 8.59
N LEU A 119 -13.71 -9.89 8.24
CA LEU A 119 -12.85 -9.33 7.19
C LEU A 119 -11.37 -9.51 7.55
N TYR A 120 -10.99 -9.15 8.77
CA TYR A 120 -9.62 -9.33 9.25
C TYR A 120 -9.21 -10.81 9.25
N ASN A 121 -10.00 -11.68 9.87
CA ASN A 121 -9.67 -13.11 9.98
C ASN A 121 -9.59 -13.81 8.62
N PHE A 122 -10.44 -13.41 7.67
CA PHE A 122 -10.41 -13.94 6.31
C PHE A 122 -9.14 -13.55 5.54
N HIS A 123 -8.65 -12.32 5.73
CA HIS A 123 -7.51 -11.81 4.97
C HIS A 123 -6.15 -11.96 5.67
N ARG A 124 -6.10 -12.04 7.01
CA ARG A 124 -4.84 -11.88 7.78
C ARG A 124 -3.72 -12.80 7.31
N ALA A 125 -4.00 -14.09 7.12
CA ALA A 125 -2.98 -15.07 6.77
C ALA A 125 -2.42 -14.82 5.37
N LYS A 126 -3.29 -14.38 4.44
CA LYS A 126 -2.87 -14.04 3.08
C LYS A 126 -2.08 -12.73 3.05
N VAL A 127 -2.45 -11.73 3.86
CA VAL A 127 -1.69 -10.48 3.98
C VAL A 127 -0.30 -10.76 4.58
N GLU A 128 -0.21 -11.58 5.63
CA GLU A 128 1.07 -12.01 6.21
C GLU A 128 1.95 -12.72 5.18
N GLU A 129 1.37 -13.61 4.36
CA GLU A 129 2.08 -14.29 3.28
C GLU A 129 2.59 -13.33 2.20
N ILE A 130 1.73 -12.41 1.73
CA ILE A 130 2.10 -11.38 0.75
C ILE A 130 3.28 -10.56 1.27
N ASN A 131 3.19 -10.08 2.50
CA ASN A 131 4.22 -9.25 3.10
C ASN A 131 5.52 -10.02 3.27
N ARG A 132 5.46 -11.28 3.69
CA ARG A 132 6.65 -12.12 3.82
C ARG A 132 7.36 -12.32 2.49
N VAL A 133 6.64 -12.72 1.44
CA VAL A 133 7.22 -12.95 0.11
C VAL A 133 7.85 -11.66 -0.42
N ARG A 134 7.12 -10.55 -0.29
CA ARG A 134 7.60 -9.24 -0.72
C ARG A 134 8.85 -8.79 0.03
N ASP A 135 8.88 -8.96 1.35
CA ASP A 135 10.03 -8.58 2.17
C ASP A 135 11.27 -9.43 1.80
N GLU A 136 11.07 -10.73 1.50
CA GLU A 136 12.13 -11.61 0.99
C GLU A 136 12.67 -11.12 -0.36
N GLU A 137 11.80 -10.88 -1.35
CA GLU A 137 12.18 -10.36 -2.67
C GLU A 137 12.89 -9.00 -2.57
N ARG A 138 12.43 -8.13 -1.68
CA ARG A 138 13.06 -6.82 -1.43
C ARG A 138 14.45 -6.96 -0.83
N LEU A 139 14.65 -7.87 0.12
CA LEU A 139 15.96 -8.13 0.71
C LEU A 139 16.94 -8.68 -0.33
N GLU A 140 16.50 -9.61 -1.18
CA GLU A 140 17.30 -10.14 -2.28
C GLU A 140 17.70 -9.04 -3.29
N ALA A 141 16.74 -8.19 -3.69
CA ALA A 141 17.00 -7.07 -4.58
C ALA A 141 18.00 -6.06 -3.98
N LEU A 142 17.88 -5.75 -2.68
CA LEU A 142 18.82 -4.87 -1.98
C LEU A 142 20.23 -5.48 -1.90
N ALA A 143 20.33 -6.79 -1.64
CA ALA A 143 21.62 -7.49 -1.63
C ALA A 143 22.28 -7.49 -3.02
N ALA A 144 21.50 -7.76 -4.07
CA ALA A 144 21.98 -7.72 -5.45
C ALA A 144 22.46 -6.32 -5.85
N ALA A 145 21.71 -5.27 -5.49
CA ALA A 145 22.08 -3.89 -5.75
C ALA A 145 23.37 -3.48 -5.00
N ALA A 146 23.54 -3.92 -3.75
CA ALA A 146 24.74 -3.67 -2.97
C ALA A 146 25.98 -4.35 -3.58
N LEU A 147 25.85 -5.61 -4.03
CA LEU A 147 26.93 -6.32 -4.73
C LEU A 147 27.30 -5.64 -6.06
N ALA A 148 26.31 -5.20 -6.83
CA ALA A 148 26.54 -4.49 -8.08
C ALA A 148 27.28 -3.16 -7.87
N GLU A 149 26.91 -2.37 -6.85
CA GLU A 149 27.61 -1.12 -6.56
C GLU A 149 29.03 -1.38 -6.00
N ALA A 150 29.23 -2.42 -5.18
CA ALA A 150 30.56 -2.81 -4.72
C ALA A 150 31.48 -3.17 -5.89
N ALA A 151 31.01 -3.98 -6.84
CA ALA A 151 31.76 -4.32 -8.05
C ALA A 151 32.05 -3.07 -8.92
N ARG A 152 31.09 -2.14 -9.01
CA ARG A 152 31.28 -0.88 -9.75
C ARG A 152 32.35 0.00 -9.10
N LEU A 153 32.37 0.08 -7.77
CA LEU A 153 33.36 0.82 -7.01
C LEU A 153 34.75 0.19 -7.14
N GLU A 154 34.85 -1.13 -7.08
CA GLU A 154 36.11 -1.86 -7.28
C GLU A 154 36.69 -1.62 -8.69
N ALA A 155 35.87 -1.80 -9.74
CA ALA A 155 36.28 -1.51 -11.12
C ALA A 155 36.73 -0.05 -11.31
N LYS A 156 36.03 0.89 -10.67
CA LYS A 156 36.42 2.31 -10.68
C LYS A 156 37.77 2.53 -9.98
N MET A 157 38.00 1.89 -8.84
CA MET A 157 39.29 1.97 -8.12
C MET A 157 40.43 1.36 -8.93
N GLU A 158 40.22 0.21 -9.57
CA GLU A 158 41.21 -0.38 -10.48
C GLU A 158 41.54 0.55 -11.65
N ASN A 159 40.55 1.16 -12.29
CA ASN A 159 40.77 2.10 -13.39
C ASN A 159 41.56 3.34 -12.92
N ILE A 160 41.34 3.81 -11.70
CA ILE A 160 42.15 4.88 -11.10
C ILE A 160 43.60 4.40 -10.86
N GLN A 161 43.81 3.18 -10.37
CA GLN A 161 45.15 2.61 -10.15
C GLN A 161 45.92 2.40 -11.47
N LYS A 162 45.23 1.98 -12.53
CA LYS A 162 45.78 1.80 -13.89
C LYS A 162 46.01 3.12 -14.63
N GLY A 163 45.69 4.27 -14.01
CA GLY A 163 45.85 5.60 -14.62
C GLY A 163 44.82 5.94 -15.70
N LEU A 164 43.77 5.11 -15.86
CA LEU A 164 42.71 5.30 -16.85
C LEU A 164 41.67 6.35 -16.42
N LEU A 165 41.63 6.70 -15.12
CA LEU A 165 40.80 7.76 -14.57
C LEU A 165 41.63 8.65 -13.62
N PRO A 166 41.43 9.98 -13.63
CA PRO A 166 42.18 10.88 -12.76
C PRO A 166 41.82 10.64 -11.29
N ARG A 167 42.85 10.53 -10.42
CA ARG A 167 42.67 10.63 -8.98
C ARG A 167 42.12 12.03 -8.68
N ARG A 168 41.03 12.13 -7.92
CA ARG A 168 40.53 13.42 -7.41
C ARG A 168 41.70 14.15 -6.72
N GLN A 169 42.11 15.28 -7.29
CA GLN A 169 43.07 16.18 -6.66
C GLN A 169 42.42 16.74 -5.39
N ARG A 170 43.11 16.65 -4.25
CA ARG A 170 42.72 17.42 -3.08
C ARG A 170 42.95 18.89 -3.43
N LEU A 171 41.88 19.68 -3.43
CA LEU A 171 42.00 21.14 -3.49
C LEU A 171 42.74 21.62 -2.23
N PRO A 172 43.58 22.67 -2.35
CA PRO A 172 44.44 23.17 -1.28
C PRO A 172 43.67 23.67 -0.06
#